data_AF-A0A3B9GFS7-F1
#
_entry.id   AF-A0A3B9GFS7-F1
#
_cell.length_a   1.000
_cell.length_b   1.000
_cell.length_c   1.000
_cell.angle_alpha   90.00
_cell.angle_beta   90.00
_cell.angle_gamma   90.00
#
_symmetry.space_group_name_H-M   'P 1'
#
loop_
_entity.id
_entity.type
_entity.pdbx_description
1 polymer ?
#
loop_
_entity_poly.entity_id
_entity_poly.type
_entity_poly.pdbx_seq_one_letter_code
_entity_poly.pdbx_strand_id
1 'polypeptide(L)'
;MKAKRTTVARGDASQDANILSIYLKEINKVPLLTREEEDRYARAAAKGEKYAKDMLVKSNLRFVVNVAKRYQNQGMPLSDLISEGNIGLMNAIERYDVDKGYHFISYAVWWIRQAILKAICEKSRMIRLPLNRANELVQIEKARKYVNGGLSEDGEIQEIAKMLEMDSAHVADLVNVSRELVSLETPVFDERDSSVLGDFIENQNYTSPDEHVISQGLKDDINAVLMTLTEKEREVVQYRFGLNGRRAMSLKEIGDRFHLTKERIRQIEKNALKRLSVPGKADSLLGYVA
;
A
#
# COMPACT_ATOMS: atom_id res chain seq x y z
N MET A 1 14.10 16.00 -22.85
CA MET A 1 14.02 14.70 -23.55
C MET A 1 12.70 14.05 -23.19
N LYS A 2 11.81 13.84 -24.17
CA LYS A 2 10.47 13.27 -23.95
C LYS A 2 10.62 11.74 -23.87
N ALA A 3 10.47 11.17 -22.67
CA ALA A 3 10.41 9.72 -22.48
C ALA A 3 9.24 9.15 -23.30
N LYS A 4 9.55 8.29 -24.28
CA LYS A 4 8.56 7.52 -25.02
C LYS A 4 7.99 6.47 -24.07
N ARG A 5 6.68 6.52 -23.85
CA ARG A 5 5.91 5.47 -23.18
C ARG A 5 6.05 4.16 -23.96
N THR A 6 6.91 3.25 -23.50
CA THR A 6 7.10 1.95 -24.13
C THR A 6 5.96 1.00 -23.73
N THR A 7 5.39 0.40 -24.75
CA THR A 7 4.16 -0.39 -24.78
C THR A 7 4.37 -1.81 -24.27
N VAL A 8 3.96 -2.11 -23.04
CA VAL A 8 3.83 -3.51 -22.55
C VAL A 8 2.36 -3.93 -22.36
N ALA A 9 1.41 -2.98 -22.35
CA ALA A 9 -0.03 -3.24 -22.16
C ALA A 9 -0.81 -3.64 -23.44
N ARG A 10 -0.17 -4.20 -24.49
CA ARG A 10 -0.88 -4.45 -25.78
C ARG A 10 -1.74 -5.71 -25.81
N GLY A 11 -1.44 -6.72 -24.99
CA GLY A 11 -2.21 -7.98 -24.92
C GLY A 11 -3.49 -7.85 -24.10
N ASP A 12 -3.37 -7.35 -22.86
CA ASP A 12 -4.48 -7.24 -21.91
C ASP A 12 -5.51 -6.18 -22.34
N ALA A 13 -5.05 -5.02 -22.82
CA ALA A 13 -5.93 -3.97 -23.31
C ALA A 13 -6.77 -4.40 -24.52
N SER A 14 -6.30 -5.36 -25.32
CA SER A 14 -7.05 -5.91 -26.45
C SER A 14 -8.18 -6.84 -26.00
N GLN A 15 -7.97 -7.60 -24.93
CA GLN A 15 -8.98 -8.50 -24.37
C GLN A 15 -10.04 -7.73 -23.59
N ASP A 16 -9.63 -6.75 -22.78
CA ASP A 16 -10.54 -5.84 -22.07
C ASP A 16 -11.39 -5.00 -23.02
N ALA A 17 -10.80 -4.52 -24.13
CA ALA A 17 -11.56 -3.82 -25.17
C ALA A 17 -12.63 -4.71 -25.80
N ASN A 18 -12.32 -6.00 -25.99
CA ASN A 18 -13.26 -6.98 -26.51
C ASN A 18 -14.41 -7.24 -25.52
N ILE A 19 -14.09 -7.46 -24.23
CA ILE A 19 -15.09 -7.68 -23.16
C ILE A 19 -16.02 -6.47 -23.02
N LEU A 20 -15.47 -5.26 -22.99
CA LEU A 20 -16.24 -4.03 -22.91
C LEU A 20 -17.18 -3.87 -24.13
N SER A 21 -16.70 -4.23 -25.32
CA SER A 21 -17.53 -4.16 -26.54
C SER A 21 -18.72 -5.12 -26.50
N ILE A 22 -18.52 -6.32 -25.95
CA ILE A 22 -19.59 -7.31 -25.74
C ILE A 22 -20.61 -6.76 -24.75
N TYR A 23 -20.15 -6.26 -23.59
CA TYR A 23 -21.02 -5.64 -22.59
C TYR A 23 -21.86 -4.49 -23.17
N LEU A 24 -21.23 -3.57 -23.90
CA LEU A 24 -21.91 -2.45 -24.55
C LEU A 24 -22.96 -2.91 -25.58
N LYS A 25 -22.69 -4.02 -26.29
CA LYS A 25 -23.64 -4.61 -27.23
C LYS A 25 -24.84 -5.22 -26.51
N GLU A 26 -24.63 -5.86 -25.37
CA GLU A 26 -25.71 -6.48 -24.58
C GLU A 26 -26.65 -5.46 -23.95
N ILE A 27 -26.11 -4.40 -23.31
CA ILE A 27 -26.95 -3.36 -22.69
C ILE A 27 -27.78 -2.58 -23.71
N ASN A 28 -27.35 -2.53 -24.97
CA ASN A 28 -28.10 -1.87 -26.05
C ASN A 28 -29.29 -2.70 -26.53
N LYS A 29 -29.35 -4.01 -26.25
CA LYS A 29 -30.50 -4.86 -26.60
C LYS A 29 -31.70 -4.61 -25.69
N VAL A 30 -31.47 -4.06 -24.50
CA VAL A 30 -32.54 -3.81 -23.51
C VAL A 30 -33.26 -2.51 -23.89
N PRO A 31 -34.60 -2.54 -24.04
CA PRO A 31 -35.37 -1.34 -24.35
C PRO A 31 -35.35 -0.35 -23.17
N LEU A 32 -35.42 0.94 -23.51
CA LEU A 32 -35.62 2.01 -22.53
C LEU A 32 -37.07 1.94 -22.04
N LEU A 33 -37.25 2.07 -20.73
CA LEU A 33 -38.58 2.10 -20.12
C LEU A 33 -39.24 3.45 -20.35
N THR A 34 -40.53 3.43 -20.61
CA THR A 34 -41.37 4.63 -20.51
C THR A 34 -41.57 5.02 -19.05
N ARG A 35 -42.05 6.24 -18.79
CA ARG A 35 -42.28 6.73 -17.43
C ARG A 35 -43.29 5.86 -16.66
N GLU A 36 -44.37 5.43 -17.31
CA GLU A 36 -45.38 4.57 -16.69
C GLU A 36 -44.83 3.19 -16.35
N GLU A 37 -43.97 2.64 -17.21
CA GLU A 37 -43.29 1.37 -16.95
C GLU A 37 -42.25 1.50 -15.84
N GLU A 38 -41.48 2.60 -15.81
CA GLU A 38 -40.52 2.92 -14.75
C GLU A 38 -41.23 2.94 -13.38
N ASP A 39 -42.37 3.64 -13.27
CA ASP A 39 -43.17 3.68 -12.04
C ASP A 39 -43.70 2.29 -11.65
N ARG A 40 -44.19 1.51 -12.63
CA ARG A 40 -44.70 0.15 -12.39
C ARG A 40 -43.60 -0.77 -11.86
N TYR A 41 -42.44 -0.79 -12.53
CA TYR A 41 -41.31 -1.62 -12.11
C TYR A 41 -40.70 -1.13 -10.80
N ALA A 42 -40.66 0.18 -10.55
CA ALA A 42 -40.16 0.71 -9.29
C ALA A 42 -41.07 0.33 -8.11
N ARG A 43 -42.40 0.38 -8.26
CA ARG A 43 -43.35 -0.09 -7.22
C ARG A 43 -43.23 -1.59 -6.96
N ALA A 44 -43.05 -2.39 -8.01
CA ALA A 44 -42.83 -3.83 -7.89
C ALA A 44 -41.47 -4.15 -7.23
N ALA A 45 -40.42 -3.40 -7.58
CA ALA A 45 -39.10 -3.52 -6.96
C ALA A 45 -39.14 -3.17 -5.46
N ALA A 46 -39.89 -2.13 -5.07
CA ALA A 46 -40.09 -1.77 -3.66
C ALA A 46 -40.82 -2.87 -2.85
N LYS A 47 -41.66 -3.68 -3.51
CA LYS A 47 -42.30 -4.87 -2.92
C LYS A 47 -41.37 -6.10 -2.84
N GLY A 48 -40.14 -5.99 -3.33
CA GLY A 48 -39.15 -7.08 -3.32
C GLY A 48 -39.19 -7.99 -4.55
N GLU A 49 -39.92 -7.63 -5.62
CA GLU A 49 -39.94 -8.43 -6.84
C GLU A 49 -38.61 -8.35 -7.59
N LYS A 50 -37.87 -9.47 -7.60
CA LYS A 50 -36.54 -9.55 -8.21
C LYS A 50 -36.54 -9.23 -9.71
N TYR A 51 -37.54 -9.71 -10.45
CA TYR A 51 -37.66 -9.43 -11.88
C TYR A 51 -37.79 -7.94 -12.18
N ALA A 52 -38.57 -7.21 -11.36
CA ALA A 52 -38.75 -5.78 -11.52
C ALA A 52 -37.46 -5.00 -11.22
N LYS A 53 -36.73 -5.40 -10.16
CA LYS A 53 -35.40 -4.84 -9.85
C LYS A 53 -34.43 -5.06 -11.01
N ASP A 54 -34.35 -6.27 -11.54
CA ASP A 54 -33.45 -6.62 -12.65
C ASP A 54 -33.78 -5.83 -13.93
N MET A 55 -35.07 -5.67 -14.25
CA MET A 55 -35.49 -4.85 -15.40
C MET A 55 -35.13 -3.38 -15.20
N LEU A 56 -35.39 -2.82 -14.02
CA LEU A 56 -35.06 -1.44 -13.70
C LEU A 56 -33.54 -1.18 -13.73
N VAL A 57 -32.71 -2.13 -13.28
CA VAL A 57 -31.25 -2.07 -13.44
C VAL A 57 -30.88 -2.07 -14.92
N LYS A 58 -31.30 -3.11 -15.66
CA LYS A 58 -30.88 -3.37 -17.05
C LYS A 58 -31.22 -2.21 -17.98
N SER A 59 -32.40 -1.63 -17.84
CA SER A 59 -32.85 -0.49 -18.66
C SER A 59 -32.04 0.79 -18.40
N ASN A 60 -31.39 0.91 -17.24
CA ASN A 60 -30.62 2.08 -16.82
C ASN A 60 -29.09 1.91 -16.93
N LEU A 61 -28.58 0.73 -17.33
CA LEU A 61 -27.13 0.50 -17.48
C LEU A 61 -26.46 1.45 -18.48
N ARG A 62 -27.18 1.84 -19.55
CA ARG A 62 -26.69 2.79 -20.56
C ARG A 62 -26.41 4.18 -19.95
N PHE A 63 -27.22 4.57 -18.96
CA PHE A 63 -27.02 5.83 -18.24
C PHE A 63 -25.76 5.79 -17.38
N VAL A 64 -25.51 4.67 -16.68
CA VAL A 64 -24.29 4.48 -15.89
C VAL A 64 -23.04 4.63 -16.75
N VAL A 65 -23.02 4.04 -17.95
CA VAL A 65 -21.92 4.18 -18.91
C VAL A 65 -21.68 5.66 -19.27
N ASN A 66 -22.73 6.44 -19.51
CA ASN A 66 -22.61 7.87 -19.81
C ASN A 66 -21.98 8.64 -18.63
N VAL A 67 -22.40 8.35 -17.41
CA VAL A 67 -21.84 8.96 -16.19
C VAL A 67 -20.36 8.57 -16.01
N ALA A 68 -20.03 7.27 -16.13
CA ALA A 68 -18.69 6.74 -15.95
C ALA A 68 -17.67 7.30 -16.97
N LYS A 69 -18.08 7.54 -18.21
CA LYS A 69 -17.22 8.16 -19.24
C LYS A 69 -16.61 9.51 -18.82
N ARG A 70 -17.28 10.27 -17.94
CA ARG A 70 -16.78 11.55 -17.44
C ARG A 70 -15.60 11.41 -16.47
N TYR A 71 -15.40 10.22 -15.92
CA TYR A 71 -14.36 9.91 -14.93
C TYR A 71 -13.22 9.06 -15.52
N GLN A 72 -13.13 8.94 -16.85
CA GLN A 72 -12.02 8.27 -17.51
C GLN A 72 -10.68 8.95 -17.21
N ASN A 73 -9.60 8.17 -17.29
CA ASN A 73 -8.22 8.60 -17.08
C ASN A 73 -7.91 9.07 -15.64
N GLN A 74 -8.70 8.67 -14.64
CA GLN A 74 -8.45 8.93 -13.21
C GLN A 74 -7.77 7.75 -12.48
N GLY A 75 -6.97 6.96 -13.20
CA GLY A 75 -6.24 5.81 -12.63
C GLY A 75 -7.06 4.53 -12.48
N MET A 76 -8.26 4.44 -13.07
CA MET A 76 -9.09 3.24 -13.09
C MET A 76 -9.63 2.99 -14.52
N PRO A 77 -9.64 1.74 -15.02
CA PRO A 77 -10.17 1.45 -16.35
C PRO A 77 -11.69 1.67 -16.42
N LEU A 78 -12.20 1.94 -17.62
CA LEU A 78 -13.62 2.27 -17.81
C LEU A 78 -14.55 1.12 -17.39
N SER A 79 -14.15 -0.14 -17.62
CA SER A 79 -14.89 -1.33 -17.19
C SER A 79 -15.15 -1.33 -15.68
N ASP A 80 -14.13 -0.98 -14.89
CA ASP A 80 -14.23 -0.93 -13.43
C ASP A 80 -15.08 0.26 -12.98
N LEU A 81 -14.91 1.43 -13.59
CA LEU A 81 -15.76 2.60 -13.34
C LEU A 81 -17.25 2.30 -13.61
N ILE A 82 -17.55 1.59 -14.70
CA ILE A 82 -18.91 1.14 -15.02
C ILE A 82 -19.41 0.17 -13.97
N SER A 83 -18.59 -0.79 -13.55
CA SER A 83 -18.97 -1.80 -12.57
C SER A 83 -19.30 -1.18 -11.21
N GLU A 84 -18.48 -0.24 -10.74
CA GLU A 84 -18.72 0.53 -9.51
C GLU A 84 -19.95 1.43 -9.63
N GLY A 85 -20.13 2.05 -10.80
CA GLY A 85 -21.35 2.80 -11.11
C GLY A 85 -22.61 1.93 -11.08
N ASN A 86 -22.54 0.68 -11.55
CA ASN A 86 -23.64 -0.28 -11.51
C ASN A 86 -23.97 -0.69 -10.06
N ILE A 87 -22.97 -0.83 -9.19
CA ILE A 87 -23.17 -1.02 -7.75
C ILE A 87 -23.89 0.20 -7.15
N GLY A 88 -23.47 1.42 -7.52
CA GLY A 88 -24.16 2.65 -7.13
C GLY A 88 -25.63 2.68 -7.60
N LEU A 89 -25.90 2.27 -8.84
CA LEU A 89 -27.26 2.17 -9.39
C LEU A 89 -28.12 1.19 -8.59
N MET A 90 -27.61 0.00 -8.26
CA MET A 90 -28.34 -0.99 -7.46
C MET A 90 -28.70 -0.46 -6.07
N ASN A 91 -27.76 0.24 -5.41
CA ASN A 91 -28.00 0.89 -4.13
C ASN A 91 -29.06 2.01 -4.24
N ALA A 92 -29.10 2.73 -5.37
CA ALA A 92 -30.13 3.74 -5.61
C ALA A 92 -31.53 3.11 -5.68
N ILE A 93 -31.68 1.96 -6.34
CA ILE A 93 -32.98 1.28 -6.47
C ILE A 93 -33.53 0.87 -5.11
N GLU A 94 -32.67 0.38 -4.21
CA GLU A 94 -33.08 -0.04 -2.86
C GLU A 94 -33.59 1.11 -1.98
N ARG A 95 -33.18 2.34 -2.29
CA ARG A 95 -33.52 3.54 -1.50
C ARG A 95 -34.45 4.50 -2.23
N TYR A 96 -34.84 4.16 -3.46
CA TYR A 96 -35.70 5.00 -4.27
C TYR A 96 -37.14 4.92 -3.79
N ASP A 97 -37.76 6.09 -3.65
CA ASP A 97 -39.14 6.25 -3.23
C ASP A 97 -39.96 6.76 -4.41
N VAL A 98 -40.86 5.91 -4.90
CA VAL A 98 -41.69 6.17 -6.09
C VAL A 98 -42.76 7.23 -5.81
N ASP A 99 -43.20 7.36 -4.56
CA ASP A 99 -44.30 8.26 -4.21
C ASP A 99 -43.87 9.74 -4.22
N LYS A 100 -42.57 10.01 -4.35
CA LYS A 100 -42.01 11.37 -4.50
C LYS A 100 -42.19 11.95 -5.92
N GLY A 101 -42.57 11.15 -6.92
CA GLY A 101 -42.93 11.63 -8.25
C GLY A 101 -41.79 12.16 -9.14
N TYR A 102 -40.53 12.01 -8.73
CA TYR A 102 -39.35 12.35 -9.54
C TYR A 102 -38.84 11.13 -10.32
N HIS A 103 -38.29 11.36 -11.52
CA HIS A 103 -37.64 10.29 -12.31
C HIS A 103 -36.55 9.57 -11.51
N PHE A 104 -36.50 8.25 -11.63
CA PHE A 104 -35.52 7.45 -10.89
C PHE A 104 -34.07 7.82 -11.25
N ILE A 105 -33.81 8.14 -12.52
CA ILE A 105 -32.48 8.61 -12.98
C ILE A 105 -32.02 9.87 -12.23
N SER A 106 -32.93 10.80 -11.93
CA SER A 106 -32.62 12.04 -11.18
C SER A 106 -32.14 11.75 -9.76
N TYR A 107 -32.63 10.67 -9.15
CA TYR A 107 -32.15 10.19 -7.86
C TYR A 107 -30.86 9.36 -7.99
N ALA A 108 -30.84 8.43 -8.95
CA ALA A 108 -29.76 7.47 -9.14
C ALA A 108 -28.41 8.12 -9.50
N VAL A 109 -28.42 9.26 -10.20
CA VAL A 109 -27.18 9.93 -10.62
C VAL A 109 -26.26 10.26 -9.44
N TRP A 110 -26.81 10.60 -8.27
CA TRP A 110 -26.03 10.89 -7.07
C TRP A 110 -25.33 9.65 -6.52
N TRP A 111 -26.06 8.53 -6.44
CA TRP A 111 -25.52 7.25 -5.99
C TRP A 111 -24.46 6.69 -6.93
N ILE A 112 -24.70 6.80 -8.24
CA ILE A 112 -23.74 6.38 -9.28
C ILE A 112 -22.45 7.20 -9.14
N ARG A 113 -22.56 8.54 -9.08
CA ARG A 113 -21.39 9.42 -8.93
C ARG A 113 -20.63 9.15 -7.63
N GLN A 114 -21.35 8.98 -6.51
CA GLN A 114 -20.72 8.70 -5.22
C GLN A 114 -19.97 7.37 -5.25
N ALA A 115 -20.55 6.32 -5.81
CA ALA A 115 -19.91 5.00 -5.91
C ALA A 115 -18.64 5.07 -6.77
N ILE A 116 -18.71 5.72 -7.93
CA ILE A 116 -17.57 5.92 -8.83
C ILE A 116 -16.46 6.72 -8.14
N LEU A 117 -16.79 7.87 -7.54
CA LEU A 117 -15.81 8.72 -6.86
C LEU A 117 -15.15 8.00 -5.68
N LYS A 118 -15.95 7.28 -4.88
CA LYS A 118 -15.44 6.47 -3.78
C LYS A 118 -14.46 5.41 -4.29
N ALA A 119 -14.82 4.69 -5.34
CA ALA A 119 -13.97 3.66 -5.92
C ALA A 119 -12.66 4.24 -6.49
N ILE A 120 -12.72 5.40 -7.14
CA ILE A 120 -11.52 6.10 -7.61
C ILE A 120 -10.61 6.44 -6.42
N CYS A 121 -11.12 7.04 -5.35
CA CYS A 121 -10.30 7.37 -4.17
C CYS A 121 -9.71 6.12 -3.49
N GLU A 122 -10.44 5.01 -3.50
CA GLU A 122 -10.09 3.80 -2.74
C GLU A 122 -9.24 2.78 -3.49
N LYS A 123 -9.35 2.73 -4.82
CA LYS A 123 -8.82 1.65 -5.67
C LYS A 123 -7.96 2.13 -6.85
N SER A 124 -7.95 3.42 -7.19
CA SER A 124 -7.16 3.89 -8.35
C SER A 124 -5.65 3.89 -8.12
N ARG A 125 -5.22 3.94 -6.85
CA ARG A 125 -3.81 3.99 -6.47
C ARG A 125 -3.34 2.61 -6.02
N MET A 126 -2.13 2.26 -6.43
CA MET A 126 -1.46 1.02 -6.03
C MET A 126 -1.20 1.00 -4.51
N ILE A 127 -0.82 2.15 -3.93
CA ILE A 127 -0.75 2.35 -2.48
C ILE A 127 -2.00 3.11 -2.05
N ARG A 128 -2.85 2.43 -1.27
CA ARG A 128 -4.14 2.97 -0.82
C ARG A 128 -3.93 4.14 0.16
N LEU A 129 -4.68 5.22 -0.06
CA LEU A 129 -4.78 6.34 0.87
C LEU A 129 -6.15 6.39 1.57
N PRO A 130 -6.21 6.85 2.83
CA PRO A 130 -7.48 7.17 3.48
C PRO A 130 -8.26 8.25 2.71
N LEU A 131 -9.58 8.21 2.78
CA LEU A 131 -10.46 9.12 2.02
C LEU A 131 -10.16 10.60 2.29
N ASN A 132 -9.88 10.98 3.54
CA ASN A 132 -9.58 12.36 3.91
C ASN A 132 -8.32 12.86 3.18
N ARG A 133 -7.26 12.04 3.15
CA ARG A 133 -6.00 12.36 2.47
C ARG A 133 -6.16 12.39 0.95
N ALA A 134 -6.96 11.49 0.38
CA ALA A 134 -7.28 11.51 -1.05
C ALA A 134 -8.07 12.78 -1.45
N ASN A 135 -9.01 13.22 -0.63
CA ASN A 135 -9.77 14.45 -0.86
C ASN A 135 -8.88 15.70 -0.78
N GLU A 136 -8.00 15.78 0.22
CA GLU A 136 -6.99 16.83 0.35
C GLU A 136 -6.11 16.90 -0.90
N LEU A 137 -5.65 15.76 -1.41
CA LEU A 137 -4.84 15.68 -2.64
C LEU A 137 -5.60 16.20 -3.87
N VAL A 138 -6.89 15.87 -4.03
CA VAL A 138 -7.72 16.41 -5.12
C VAL A 138 -7.88 17.94 -5.01
N GLN A 139 -7.95 18.47 -3.79
CA GLN A 139 -7.97 19.93 -3.57
C GLN A 139 -6.62 20.57 -3.92
N ILE A 140 -5.51 19.95 -3.51
CA ILE A 140 -4.15 20.36 -3.87
C ILE A 140 -3.97 20.38 -5.40
N GLU A 141 -4.38 19.33 -6.12
CA GLU A 141 -4.31 19.28 -7.59
C GLU A 141 -5.16 20.36 -8.27
N LYS A 142 -6.32 20.69 -7.69
CA LYS A 142 -7.15 21.80 -8.19
C LYS A 142 -6.48 23.15 -7.93
N ALA A 143 -6.00 23.39 -6.72
CA ALA A 143 -5.29 24.62 -6.34
C ALA A 143 -4.05 24.83 -7.21
N ARG A 144 -3.29 23.76 -7.47
CA ARG A 144 -2.09 23.77 -8.33
C ARG A 144 -2.36 24.32 -9.74
N LYS A 145 -3.57 24.16 -10.29
CA LYS A 145 -3.95 24.73 -11.60
C LYS A 145 -4.09 26.25 -11.59
N TYR A 146 -4.30 26.84 -10.41
CA TYR A 146 -4.42 28.29 -10.21
C TYR A 146 -3.11 28.94 -9.78
N VAL A 147 -2.10 28.16 -9.41
CA VAL A 147 -0.76 28.65 -9.08
C VAL A 147 -0.03 29.07 -10.37
N ASN A 148 0.61 30.23 -10.35
CA ASN A 148 1.35 30.75 -11.49
C ASN A 148 2.56 29.87 -11.81
N GLY A 149 2.74 29.54 -13.09
CA GLY A 149 3.93 28.81 -13.55
C GLY A 149 5.20 29.66 -13.39
N GLY A 150 6.28 29.04 -12.90
CA GLY A 150 7.61 29.67 -12.75
C GLY A 150 8.13 29.78 -11.31
N LEU A 151 7.33 29.35 -10.31
CA LEU A 151 7.79 29.18 -8.93
C LEU A 151 8.68 27.92 -8.81
N SER A 152 9.55 27.90 -7.79
CA SER A 152 10.21 26.66 -7.36
C SER A 152 9.18 25.70 -6.76
N GLU A 153 9.52 24.41 -6.63
CA GLU A 153 8.64 23.40 -6.02
C GLU A 153 8.23 23.82 -4.59
N ASP A 154 9.18 24.31 -3.79
CA ASP A 154 8.90 24.85 -2.45
C ASP A 154 7.97 26.07 -2.48
N GLY A 155 8.11 26.94 -3.50
CA GLY A 155 7.26 28.11 -3.71
C GLY A 155 5.84 27.73 -4.11
N GLU A 156 5.67 26.71 -4.97
CA GLU A 156 4.35 26.15 -5.31
C GLU A 156 3.67 25.57 -4.06
N ILE A 157 4.40 24.79 -3.25
CA ILE A 157 3.86 24.17 -2.04
C ILE A 157 3.39 25.25 -1.04
N GLN A 158 4.19 26.29 -0.80
CA GLN A 158 3.81 27.37 0.11
C GLN A 158 2.57 28.14 -0.36
N GLU A 159 2.44 28.39 -1.67
CA GLU A 159 1.29 29.10 -2.21
C GLU A 159 0.02 28.26 -2.13
N ILE A 160 0.11 26.96 -2.45
CA ILE A 160 -1.00 26.02 -2.28
C ILE A 160 -1.43 25.91 -0.81
N ALA A 161 -0.46 25.83 0.10
CA ALA A 161 -0.70 25.78 1.54
C ALA A 161 -1.48 27.01 2.02
N LYS A 162 -1.12 28.22 1.54
CA LYS A 162 -1.87 29.45 1.83
C LYS A 162 -3.27 29.44 1.23
N MET A 163 -3.43 29.01 -0.02
CA MET A 163 -4.74 28.96 -0.69
C MET A 163 -5.72 27.99 -0.03
N LEU A 164 -5.21 26.89 0.53
CA LEU A 164 -6.02 25.84 1.16
C LEU A 164 -6.06 25.94 2.70
N GLU A 165 -5.40 26.93 3.29
CA GLU A 165 -5.25 27.11 4.74
C GLU A 165 -4.70 25.84 5.44
N MET A 166 -3.70 25.21 4.80
CA MET A 166 -3.04 23.99 5.26
C MET A 166 -1.60 24.28 5.69
N ASP A 167 -1.03 23.43 6.53
CA ASP A 167 0.39 23.48 6.85
C ASP A 167 1.24 23.09 5.63
N SER A 168 2.33 23.82 5.38
CA SER A 168 3.17 23.59 4.20
C SER A 168 3.92 22.26 4.24
N ALA A 169 4.32 21.78 5.42
CA ALA A 169 4.94 20.46 5.54
C ALA A 169 3.91 19.35 5.25
N HIS A 170 2.67 19.51 5.73
CA HIS A 170 1.60 18.57 5.38
C HIS A 170 1.28 18.54 3.87
N VAL A 171 1.30 19.68 3.19
CA VAL A 171 1.14 19.73 1.72
C VAL A 171 2.34 19.06 1.03
N ALA A 172 3.57 19.31 1.47
CA ALA A 172 4.76 18.67 0.93
C ALA A 172 4.71 17.14 1.06
N ASP A 173 4.30 16.64 2.23
CA ASP A 173 4.14 15.21 2.49
C ASP A 173 3.11 14.59 1.54
N LEU A 174 1.96 15.23 1.35
CA LEU A 174 0.92 14.75 0.43
C LEU A 174 1.38 14.75 -1.02
N VAL A 175 2.10 15.80 -1.44
CA VAL A 175 2.67 15.86 -2.80
C VAL A 175 3.69 14.75 -3.00
N ASN A 176 4.55 14.49 -2.01
CA ASN A 176 5.53 13.41 -2.05
C ASN A 176 4.87 12.03 -2.15
N VAL A 177 3.82 11.79 -1.36
CA VAL A 177 3.04 10.54 -1.40
C VAL A 177 2.26 10.39 -2.70
N SER A 178 1.91 11.50 -3.37
CA SER A 178 1.17 11.48 -4.63
C SER A 178 1.99 11.07 -5.85
N ARG A 179 3.33 11.00 -5.73
CA ARG A 179 4.25 10.72 -6.84
C ARG A 179 3.91 9.41 -7.56
N GLU A 180 4.04 9.42 -8.88
CA GLU A 180 3.82 8.22 -9.69
C GLU A 180 4.87 7.16 -9.39
N LEU A 181 4.42 5.92 -9.19
CA LEU A 181 5.30 4.77 -8.99
C LEU A 181 5.92 4.35 -10.32
N VAL A 182 7.20 3.98 -10.28
CA VAL A 182 7.94 3.47 -11.45
C VAL A 182 8.09 1.95 -11.31
N SER A 183 7.88 1.22 -12.40
CA SER A 183 8.09 -0.23 -12.41
C SER A 183 9.57 -0.55 -12.36
N LEU A 184 9.96 -1.54 -11.55
CA LEU A 184 11.33 -2.08 -11.54
C LEU A 184 11.69 -2.78 -12.85
N GLU A 185 10.70 -3.23 -13.62
CA GLU A 185 10.90 -3.82 -14.95
C GLU A 185 11.05 -2.76 -16.04
N THR A 186 11.04 -1.47 -15.70
CA THR A 186 11.25 -0.41 -16.69
C THR A 186 12.68 -0.53 -17.25
N PRO A 187 12.85 -0.71 -18.57
CA PRO A 187 14.18 -0.78 -19.19
C PRO A 187 14.89 0.57 -19.05
N VAL A 188 16.17 0.55 -18.71
CA VAL A 188 16.98 1.78 -18.54
C VAL A 188 17.48 2.30 -19.89
N PHE A 189 17.75 1.40 -20.84
CA PHE A 189 18.24 1.73 -22.19
C PHE A 189 17.31 1.18 -23.28
N ASP A 190 17.35 1.78 -24.48
CA ASP A 190 16.50 1.39 -25.63
C ASP A 190 17.07 0.20 -26.44
N GLU A 191 18.16 -0.42 -26.00
CA GLU A 191 18.79 -1.57 -26.67
C GLU A 191 18.08 -2.90 -26.35
N ARG A 192 18.19 -3.88 -27.26
CA ARG A 192 17.72 -5.25 -26.97
C ARG A 192 18.61 -5.85 -25.88
N ASP A 193 18.00 -6.40 -24.84
CA ASP A 193 18.63 -6.89 -23.61
C ASP A 193 19.14 -5.79 -22.65
N SER A 194 18.52 -4.61 -22.66
CA SER A 194 18.85 -3.57 -21.69
C SER A 194 18.50 -3.98 -20.25
N SER A 195 19.41 -3.64 -19.33
CA SER A 195 19.17 -3.80 -17.89
C SER A 195 17.90 -3.08 -17.48
N VAL A 196 17.17 -3.71 -16.55
CA VAL A 196 15.97 -3.12 -15.96
C VAL A 196 16.34 -2.30 -14.74
N LEU A 197 15.49 -1.37 -14.34
CA LEU A 197 15.71 -0.53 -13.17
C LEU A 197 15.99 -1.35 -11.90
N GLY A 198 15.33 -2.51 -11.76
CA GLY A 198 15.50 -3.43 -10.64
C GLY A 198 16.91 -4.00 -10.50
N ASP A 199 17.68 -4.12 -11.59
CA ASP A 199 19.03 -4.67 -11.57
C ASP A 199 20.03 -3.75 -10.84
N PHE A 200 19.68 -2.47 -10.68
CA PHE A 200 20.50 -1.46 -10.03
C PHE A 200 20.19 -1.28 -8.54
N ILE A 201 19.20 -2.01 -8.00
CA ILE A 201 18.83 -1.91 -6.59
C ILE A 201 19.69 -2.87 -5.77
N GLU A 202 20.51 -2.31 -4.89
CA GLU A 202 21.31 -3.08 -3.96
C GLU A 202 20.44 -3.86 -2.96
N ASN A 203 20.75 -5.13 -2.77
CA ASN A 203 20.12 -5.95 -1.74
C ASN A 203 20.80 -5.74 -0.38
N GLN A 204 20.22 -4.88 0.45
CA GLN A 204 20.72 -4.59 1.80
C GLN A 204 20.68 -5.77 2.78
N ASN A 205 19.94 -6.85 2.45
CA ASN A 205 19.89 -8.05 3.28
C ASN A 205 20.94 -9.08 2.87
N TYR A 206 21.71 -8.84 1.80
CA TYR A 206 22.79 -9.73 1.40
C TYR A 206 23.97 -9.56 2.35
N THR A 207 24.35 -10.64 3.03
CA THR A 207 25.60 -10.72 3.78
C THR A 207 26.67 -11.26 2.85
N SER A 208 27.79 -10.55 2.72
CA SER A 208 28.88 -11.03 1.87
C SER A 208 29.50 -12.31 2.45
N PRO A 209 30.10 -13.19 1.61
CA PRO A 209 30.79 -14.38 2.11
C PRO A 209 31.90 -14.03 3.12
N ASP A 210 32.59 -12.91 2.90
CA ASP A 210 33.64 -12.41 3.79
C ASP A 210 33.06 -12.02 5.16
N GLU A 211 31.97 -11.24 5.19
CA GLU A 211 31.26 -10.92 6.43
C GLU A 211 30.72 -12.16 7.14
N HIS A 212 30.23 -13.15 6.39
CA HIS A 212 29.75 -14.40 6.94
C HIS A 212 30.88 -15.18 7.62
N VAL A 213 32.04 -15.29 6.97
CA VAL A 213 33.24 -15.95 7.54
C VAL A 213 33.75 -15.20 8.76
N ILE A 214 33.80 -13.87 8.74
CA ILE A 214 34.19 -13.04 9.89
C ILE A 214 33.22 -13.26 11.06
N SER A 215 31.90 -13.24 10.80
CA SER A 215 30.89 -13.48 11.84
C SER A 215 30.99 -14.89 12.43
N GLN A 216 31.27 -15.89 11.60
CA GLN A 216 31.44 -17.26 12.04
C GLN A 216 32.74 -17.43 12.85
N GLY A 217 33.85 -16.87 12.38
CA GLY A 217 35.12 -16.82 13.11
C GLY A 217 34.97 -16.15 14.48
N LEU A 218 34.26 -15.01 14.54
CA LEU A 218 33.96 -14.33 15.80
C LEU A 218 33.21 -15.24 16.77
N LYS A 219 32.21 -16.00 16.29
CA LYS A 219 31.47 -16.96 17.14
C LYS A 219 32.38 -18.07 17.65
N ASP A 220 33.24 -18.61 16.80
CA ASP A 220 34.15 -19.69 17.14
C ASP A 220 35.19 -19.22 18.17
N ASP A 221 35.76 -18.03 17.99
CA ASP A 221 36.70 -17.41 18.93
C ASP A 221 36.02 -17.07 20.27
N ILE A 222 34.81 -16.49 20.25
CA ILE A 222 34.02 -16.27 21.48
C ILE A 222 33.80 -17.60 22.21
N ASN A 223 33.46 -18.67 21.48
CA ASN A 223 33.28 -19.99 22.08
C ASN A 223 34.57 -20.56 22.66
N ALA A 224 35.71 -20.40 21.97
CA ALA A 224 37.02 -20.81 22.48
C ALA A 224 37.38 -20.09 23.79
N VAL A 225 37.16 -18.77 23.86
CA VAL A 225 37.43 -17.98 25.08
C VAL A 225 36.46 -18.39 26.20
N LEU A 226 35.18 -18.61 25.90
CA LEU A 226 34.17 -19.09 26.85
C LEU A 226 34.49 -20.49 27.41
N MET A 227 35.16 -21.36 26.66
CA MET A 227 35.60 -22.68 27.15
C MET A 227 36.68 -22.58 28.24
N THR A 228 37.36 -21.45 28.39
CA THR A 228 38.33 -21.25 29.47
C THR A 228 37.69 -20.93 30.83
N LEU A 229 36.38 -20.65 30.84
CA LEU A 229 35.60 -20.44 32.05
C LEU A 229 35.14 -21.77 32.63
N THR A 230 34.77 -21.77 33.91
CA THR A 230 34.07 -22.92 34.49
C THR A 230 32.68 -23.07 33.86
N GLU A 231 32.13 -24.28 33.86
CA GLU A 231 30.80 -24.57 33.29
C GLU A 231 29.72 -23.56 33.76
N LYS A 232 29.67 -23.32 35.07
CA LYS A 232 28.72 -22.37 35.67
C LYS A 232 28.96 -20.91 35.22
N GLU A 233 30.21 -20.49 35.13
CA GLU A 233 30.54 -19.14 34.65
C GLU A 233 30.15 -18.97 33.18
N ARG A 234 30.46 -19.96 32.33
CA ARG A 234 30.11 -19.98 30.91
C ARG A 234 28.60 -19.89 30.71
N GLU A 235 27.82 -20.72 31.40
CA GLU A 235 26.37 -20.72 31.24
C GLU A 235 25.72 -19.40 31.69
N VAL A 236 26.20 -18.82 32.80
CA VAL A 236 25.72 -17.51 33.28
C VAL A 236 26.00 -16.43 32.23
N VAL A 237 27.19 -16.40 31.63
CA VAL A 237 27.53 -15.43 30.57
C VAL A 237 26.69 -15.68 29.30
N GLN A 238 26.52 -16.93 28.87
CA GLN A 238 25.70 -17.23 27.70
C GLN A 238 24.22 -16.84 27.88
N TYR A 239 23.62 -17.09 29.05
CA TYR A 239 22.25 -16.62 29.33
C TYR A 239 22.17 -15.12 29.50
N ARG A 240 23.19 -14.48 30.05
CA ARG A 240 23.19 -13.03 30.27
C ARG A 240 23.18 -12.26 28.96
N PHE A 241 24.04 -12.65 28.03
CA PHE A 241 24.23 -11.96 26.74
C PHE A 241 23.46 -12.60 25.58
N GLY A 242 22.80 -13.74 25.80
CA GLY A 242 22.03 -14.43 24.76
C GLY A 242 22.91 -15.07 23.68
N LEU A 243 24.02 -15.68 24.08
CA LEU A 243 24.96 -16.33 23.17
C LEU A 243 24.53 -17.76 22.83
N ASN A 244 24.97 -18.29 21.69
CA ASN A 244 24.70 -19.66 21.24
C ASN A 244 23.20 -20.04 21.19
N GLY A 245 22.38 -19.13 20.66
CA GLY A 245 20.94 -19.34 20.53
C GLY A 245 20.15 -19.25 21.85
N ARG A 246 20.79 -18.82 22.95
CA ARG A 246 20.10 -18.56 24.21
C ARG A 246 19.43 -17.17 24.16
N ARG A 247 18.30 -17.02 24.83
CA ARG A 247 17.68 -15.71 25.07
C ARG A 247 18.45 -14.98 26.17
N ALA A 248 18.70 -13.68 25.99
CA ALA A 248 19.26 -12.81 27.02
C ALA A 248 18.32 -12.74 28.24
N MET A 249 18.85 -12.97 29.44
CA MET A 249 18.12 -13.02 30.71
C MET A 249 18.67 -12.00 31.72
N SER A 250 17.80 -11.55 32.61
CA SER A 250 18.17 -10.74 33.77
C SER A 250 18.89 -11.58 34.84
N LEU A 251 19.69 -10.92 35.70
CA LEU A 251 20.38 -11.59 36.81
C LEU A 251 19.42 -12.31 37.78
N LYS A 252 18.18 -11.82 37.88
CA LYS A 252 17.15 -12.44 38.71
C LYS A 252 16.67 -13.76 38.07
N GLU A 253 16.31 -13.73 36.78
CA GLU A 253 15.85 -14.92 36.05
C GLU A 253 16.93 -16.01 35.98
N ILE A 254 18.20 -15.60 35.82
CA ILE A 254 19.34 -16.52 35.89
C ILE A 254 19.47 -17.08 37.31
N GLY A 255 19.28 -16.25 38.35
CA GLY A 255 19.31 -16.70 39.75
C GLY A 255 18.24 -17.75 40.05
N ASP A 256 17.01 -17.52 39.60
CA ASP A 256 15.90 -18.44 39.75
C ASP A 256 16.19 -19.79 39.06
N ARG A 257 16.83 -19.77 37.88
CA ARG A 257 17.23 -20.99 37.13
C ARG A 257 18.34 -21.78 37.82
N PHE A 258 19.34 -21.12 38.39
CA PHE A 258 20.47 -21.77 39.06
C PHE A 258 20.24 -22.02 40.55
N HIS A 259 19.06 -21.69 41.08
CA HIS A 259 18.74 -21.71 42.51
C HIS A 259 19.75 -20.90 43.36
N LEU A 260 20.13 -19.72 42.85
CA LEU A 260 21.07 -18.80 43.47
C LEU A 260 20.45 -17.42 43.63
N THR A 261 20.92 -16.64 44.60
CA THR A 261 20.48 -15.26 44.73
C THR A 261 20.98 -14.42 43.56
N LYS A 262 20.23 -13.35 43.23
CA LYS A 262 20.63 -12.35 42.21
C LYS A 262 22.06 -11.85 42.44
N GLU A 263 22.41 -11.57 43.68
CA GLU A 263 23.74 -11.08 44.04
C GLU A 263 24.83 -12.14 43.80
N ARG A 264 24.52 -13.42 44.02
CA ARG A 264 25.45 -14.50 43.72
C ARG A 264 25.70 -14.65 42.22
N ILE A 265 24.67 -14.52 41.38
CA ILE A 265 24.84 -14.51 39.91
C ILE A 265 25.68 -13.31 39.47
N ARG A 266 25.44 -12.12 40.04
CA ARG A 266 26.25 -10.92 39.77
C ARG A 266 27.73 -11.11 40.09
N GLN A 267 28.04 -11.81 41.19
CA GLN A 267 29.42 -12.16 41.53
C GLN A 267 30.03 -13.12 40.52
N ILE A 268 29.29 -14.14 40.08
CA ILE A 268 29.74 -15.10 39.07
C ILE A 268 30.00 -14.39 37.72
N GLU A 269 29.08 -13.54 37.27
CA GLU A 269 29.24 -12.71 36.06
C GLU A 269 30.49 -11.83 36.15
N LYS A 270 30.67 -11.08 37.25
CA LYS A 270 31.82 -10.20 37.44
C LYS A 270 33.15 -10.97 37.43
N ASN A 271 33.20 -12.14 38.07
CA ASN A 271 34.39 -12.98 38.09
C ASN A 271 34.68 -13.59 36.72
N ALA A 272 33.64 -14.03 35.99
CA ALA A 272 33.75 -14.51 34.62
C ALA A 272 34.31 -13.43 33.69
N LEU A 273 33.72 -12.23 33.69
CA LEU A 273 34.20 -11.09 32.89
C LEU A 273 35.64 -10.71 33.23
N LYS A 274 36.01 -10.72 34.53
CA LYS A 274 37.40 -10.45 34.95
C LYS A 274 38.38 -11.50 34.42
N ARG A 275 37.97 -12.78 34.36
CA ARG A 275 38.76 -13.88 33.77
C ARG A 275 38.87 -13.80 32.26
N LEU A 276 37.82 -13.31 31.58
CA LEU A 276 37.82 -13.06 30.14
C LEU A 276 38.72 -11.87 29.76
N SER A 277 38.85 -10.88 30.66
CA SER A 277 39.66 -9.67 30.47
C SER A 277 41.18 -9.86 30.61
N VAL A 278 41.67 -11.08 30.83
CA VAL A 278 43.11 -11.34 31.01
C VAL A 278 43.84 -11.20 29.66
N PRO A 279 44.95 -10.43 29.58
CA PRO A 279 45.75 -10.30 28.36
C PRO A 279 46.18 -11.68 27.82
N GLY A 280 46.03 -11.91 26.52
CA GLY A 280 46.23 -13.20 25.87
C GLY A 280 44.94 -13.99 25.59
N LYS A 281 43.86 -13.80 26.38
CA LYS A 281 42.53 -14.40 26.08
C LYS A 281 41.62 -13.45 25.31
N ALA A 282 41.77 -12.15 25.53
CA ALA A 282 41.03 -11.12 24.81
C ALA A 282 41.67 -10.76 23.47
N ASP A 283 42.96 -11.08 23.29
CA ASP A 283 43.76 -10.62 22.14
C ASP A 283 43.24 -11.16 20.80
N SER A 284 42.73 -12.40 20.75
CA SER A 284 42.09 -12.95 19.55
C SER A 284 40.80 -12.21 19.18
N LEU A 285 40.08 -11.67 20.17
CA LEU A 285 38.82 -10.95 19.97
C LEU A 285 39.04 -9.48 19.59
N LEU A 286 40.21 -8.90 19.90
CA LEU A 286 40.54 -7.52 19.53
C LEU A 286 40.57 -7.31 18.01
N GLY A 287 40.89 -8.35 17.23
CA GLY A 287 40.91 -8.29 15.76
C GLY A 287 39.55 -8.00 15.12
N TYR A 288 38.45 -8.20 15.85
CA TYR A 288 37.09 -7.95 15.36
C TYR A 288 36.53 -6.56 15.74
N VAL A 289 37.27 -5.78 16.52
CA VAL A 289 36.85 -4.44 17.00
C VAL A 289 37.51 -3.31 16.19
N ALA A 290 38.46 -3.66 15.31
CA ALA A 290 39.20 -2.72 14.46
C ALA A 290 38.37 -2.19 13.28
#